data_AF-A0A3S1JY76-F1
#
_entry.id   AF-A0A3S1JY76-F1
#
_cell.length_a   1.000
_cell.length_b   1.000
_cell.length_c   1.000
_cell.angle_alpha   90.00
_cell.angle_beta   90.00
_cell.angle_gamma   90.00
#
_symmetry.space_group_name_H-M   'P 1'
#
loop_
_entity.id
_entity.type
_entity.pdbx_description
1 polymer ?
#
loop_
_entity_poly.entity_id
_entity_poly.type
_entity_poly.pdbx_seq_one_letter_code
_entity_poly.pdbx_strand_id
1 'polypeptide(L)'
;MSYLKLGIAAVILIAFMGIGMTAYKYKADAADARAAERQAKADLATAIDVNEANQETIGRMQAQQDLNNRLTAELAQQLADSNEALLKQATDRTDLKGNDEQVRSYLDTPVPDALRGLYADKPSVGH
;
A
#
# COMPACT_ATOMS: atom_id res chain seq x y z
N MET A 1 52.76 35.42 60.54
CA MET A 1 52.56 36.19 59.28
C MET A 1 52.44 35.34 58.01
N SER A 2 52.88 34.07 57.99
CA SER A 2 52.81 33.22 56.77
C SER A 2 51.38 32.76 56.42
N TYR A 3 50.58 32.34 57.41
CA TYR A 3 49.23 31.81 57.19
C TYR A 3 48.22 32.84 56.66
N LEU A 4 48.35 34.12 57.02
CA LEU A 4 47.45 35.17 56.53
C LEU A 4 47.65 35.41 55.02
N LYS A 5 48.90 35.39 54.55
CA LYS A 5 49.21 35.51 53.12
C LYS A 5 48.71 34.30 52.33
N LEU A 6 48.82 33.11 52.93
CA LEU A 6 48.33 31.85 52.34
C LEU A 6 46.80 31.83 52.24
N GLY A 7 46.09 32.30 53.28
CA GLY A 7 44.64 32.44 53.25
C GLY A 7 44.15 33.44 52.19
N ILE A 8 44.81 34.60 52.06
CA ILE A 8 44.48 35.59 51.03
C ILE A 8 44.76 35.03 49.63
N ALA A 9 45.88 34.34 49.43
CA ALA A 9 46.21 33.70 48.15
C ALA A 9 45.17 32.63 47.75
N ALA A 10 44.71 31.83 48.73
CA ALA A 10 43.68 30.82 48.49
C ALA A 10 42.34 31.45 48.08
N VAL A 11 41.92 32.53 48.75
CA VAL A 11 40.67 33.25 48.41
C VAL A 11 40.75 33.85 47.00
N ILE A 12 41.88 34.44 46.63
CA ILE A 12 42.08 34.99 45.28
C ILE A 12 42.00 33.87 44.23
N LEU A 13 42.66 32.73 44.48
CA LEU A 13 42.65 31.61 43.56
C LEU A 13 41.23 31.03 43.36
N ILE A 14 40.46 30.91 44.45
CA ILE A 14 39.06 30.48 44.39
C ILE A 14 38.20 31.48 43.61
N ALA A 15 38.42 32.78 43.81
CA ALA A 15 37.70 33.82 43.06
C ALA A 15 37.98 33.75 41.55
N PHE A 16 39.24 33.56 41.15
CA PHE A 16 39.60 33.39 39.74
C PHE A 16 39.03 32.10 39.12
N MET A 17 39.06 30.99 39.87
CA MET A 17 38.44 29.72 39.46
C MET A 17 36.93 29.86 39.27
N GLY A 18 36.24 30.56 40.18
CA GLY A 18 34.81 30.83 40.08
C GLY A 18 34.43 31.62 38.83
N ILE A 19 35.20 32.66 38.49
CA ILE A 19 34.98 33.46 37.27
C ILE A 19 35.28 32.66 36.00
N GLY A 20 36.33 31.85 36.00
CA GLY A 20 36.67 30.99 34.86
C GLY A 20 35.59 29.95 34.57
N MET A 21 35.03 29.34 35.62
CA MET A 21 33.98 28.33 35.48
C MET A 21 32.66 28.91 34.97
N THR A 22 32.26 30.10 35.44
CA THR A 22 31.04 30.75 34.95
C THR A 22 31.18 31.18 33.49
N ALA A 23 32.33 31.74 33.09
CA ALA A 23 32.60 32.11 31.71
C ALA A 23 32.58 30.89 30.76
N TYR A 24 33.10 29.75 31.20
CA TYR A 24 33.06 28.50 30.42
C TYR A 24 31.63 27.99 30.25
N LYS A 25 30.82 28.02 31.31
CA LYS A 25 29.42 27.59 31.27
C LYS A 25 28.58 28.41 30.28
N TYR A 26 28.69 29.74 30.30
CA TYR A 26 27.99 30.59 29.34
C TYR A 26 28.39 30.31 27.88
N LYS A 27 29.67 30.03 27.62
CA LYS A 27 30.12 29.67 26.28
C LYS A 27 29.60 28.30 25.85
N ALA A 28 29.57 27.33 26.77
CA ALA A 28 29.03 26.00 26.52
C ALA A 28 27.52 26.08 26.23
N ASP A 29 26.76 26.79 27.05
CA ASP A 29 25.31 26.97 26.88
C ASP A 29 25.00 27.66 25.54
N ALA A 30 25.80 28.67 25.15
CA ALA A 30 25.65 29.33 23.85
C ALA A 30 26.00 28.41 22.66
N ALA A 31 26.98 27.52 22.82
CA ALA A 31 27.32 26.54 21.79
C ALA A 31 26.25 25.45 21.67
N ASP A 32 25.71 25.00 22.79
CA ASP A 32 24.65 24.00 22.86
C ASP A 32 23.33 24.53 22.29
N ALA A 33 22.96 25.78 22.59
CA ALA A 33 21.81 26.45 22.00
C ALA A 33 21.90 26.51 20.45
N ARG A 34 23.09 26.80 19.90
CA ARG A 34 23.32 26.79 18.45
C ARG A 34 23.32 25.38 17.85
N ALA A 35 23.73 24.37 18.61
CA ALA A 35 23.63 22.98 18.19
C ALA A 35 22.15 22.54 18.14
N ALA A 36 21.39 22.83 19.19
CA ALA A 36 19.96 22.58 19.27
C ALA A 36 19.17 23.30 18.16
N GLU A 37 19.49 24.56 17.86
CA GLU A 37 18.84 25.29 16.76
C GLU A 37 19.12 24.62 15.39
N ARG A 38 20.36 24.20 15.15
CA ARG A 38 20.73 23.49 13.90
C ARG A 38 20.04 22.14 13.80
N GLN A 39 19.97 21.39 14.89
CA GLN A 39 19.27 20.11 14.94
C GLN A 39 17.76 20.31 14.70
N ALA A 40 17.13 21.27 15.37
CA ALA A 40 15.72 21.58 15.16
C ALA A 40 15.41 21.97 13.70
N LYS A 41 16.29 22.71 13.03
CA LYS A 41 16.14 23.03 11.60
C LYS A 41 16.29 21.78 10.71
N ALA A 42 17.23 20.89 11.03
CA ALA A 42 17.41 19.64 10.31
C ALA A 42 16.21 18.69 10.49
N ASP A 43 15.69 18.60 11.71
CA ASP A 43 14.51 17.80 12.04
C ASP A 43 13.26 18.34 11.33
N LEU A 44 13.08 19.67 11.30
CA LEU A 44 12.01 20.32 10.54
C LEU A 44 12.10 20.01 9.04
N ALA A 45 13.30 20.15 8.45
CA ALA A 45 13.51 19.84 7.03
C ALA A 45 13.19 18.38 6.71
N THR A 46 13.64 17.45 7.56
CA THR A 46 13.34 16.02 7.44
C THR A 46 11.85 15.75 7.55
N ALA A 47 11.16 16.40 8.50
CA ALA A 47 9.72 16.24 8.67
C ALA A 47 8.92 16.74 7.45
N ILE A 48 9.35 17.85 6.82
CA ILE A 48 8.72 18.37 5.60
C ILE A 48 8.90 17.38 4.45
N ASP A 49 10.11 16.89 4.22
CA ASP A 49 10.44 15.94 3.14
C ASP A 49 9.65 14.63 3.29
N VAL A 50 9.60 14.08 4.50
CA VAL A 50 8.81 12.87 4.80
C VAL A 50 7.30 13.12 4.58
N ASN A 51 6.79 14.29 4.96
CA ASN A 51 5.38 14.62 4.75
C ASN A 51 5.04 14.80 3.26
N GLU A 52 5.95 15.34 2.46
CA GLU A 52 5.79 15.47 1.01
C GLU A 52 5.78 14.09 0.35
N ALA A 53 6.76 13.23 0.67
CA ALA A 53 6.82 11.86 0.17
C ALA A 53 5.58 11.03 0.58
N ASN A 54 5.08 11.21 1.81
CA ASN A 54 3.87 10.55 2.30
C ASN A 54 2.63 11.03 1.54
N GLN A 55 2.49 12.33 1.29
CA GLN A 55 1.37 12.87 0.50
C GLN A 55 1.36 12.33 -0.93
N GLU A 56 2.51 12.27 -1.59
CA GLU A 56 2.63 11.68 -2.92
C GLU A 56 2.25 10.19 -2.92
N THR A 57 2.68 9.45 -1.88
CA THR A 57 2.37 8.03 -1.73
C THR A 57 0.89 7.81 -1.48
N ILE A 58 0.27 8.59 -0.60
CA ILE A 58 -1.18 8.54 -0.34
C ILE A 58 -1.96 8.84 -1.61
N GLY A 59 -1.57 9.87 -2.37
CA GLY A 59 -2.22 10.21 -3.64
C GLY A 59 -2.13 9.05 -4.65
N ARG A 60 -0.97 8.40 -4.76
CA ARG A 60 -0.79 7.21 -5.61
C ARG A 60 -1.64 6.04 -5.14
N MET A 61 -1.71 5.78 -3.83
CA MET A 61 -2.53 4.71 -3.27
C MET A 61 -4.02 4.96 -3.51
N GLN A 62 -4.50 6.19 -3.36
CA GLN A 62 -5.89 6.56 -3.64
C GLN A 62 -6.22 6.38 -5.11
N ALA A 63 -5.36 6.86 -6.02
CA ALA A 63 -5.56 6.68 -7.46
C ALA A 63 -5.60 5.20 -7.85
N GLN A 64 -4.74 4.36 -7.27
CA GLN A 64 -4.77 2.92 -7.49
C GLN A 64 -6.04 2.26 -6.93
N GLN A 65 -6.51 2.69 -5.76
CA GLN A 65 -7.77 2.19 -5.19
C GLN A 65 -8.96 2.57 -6.08
N ASP A 66 -9.02 3.80 -6.59
CA ASP A 66 -10.07 4.24 -7.50
C ASP A 66 -10.07 3.43 -8.81
N LEU A 67 -8.89 3.18 -9.38
CA LEU A 67 -8.74 2.33 -10.56
C LEU A 67 -9.19 0.88 -10.30
N ASN A 68 -8.78 0.30 -9.17
CA ASN A 68 -9.18 -1.05 -8.80
C ASN A 68 -10.70 -1.15 -8.57
N ASN A 69 -11.30 -0.15 -7.93
CA ASN A 69 -12.75 -0.10 -7.71
C ASN A 69 -13.51 -0.02 -9.04
N ARG A 70 -13.05 0.82 -9.98
CA ARG A 70 -13.63 0.89 -11.33
C ARG A 70 -13.52 -0.42 -12.09
N LEU A 71 -12.33 -1.02 -12.12
CA LEU A 71 -12.10 -2.29 -12.79
C LEU A 71 -12.96 -3.41 -12.19
N THR A 72 -13.08 -3.44 -10.86
CA THR A 72 -13.93 -4.42 -10.17
C THR A 72 -15.40 -4.23 -10.52
N ALA A 73 -15.88 -2.98 -10.58
CA ALA A 73 -17.24 -2.69 -10.99
C ALA A 73 -17.50 -3.09 -12.45
N GLU A 74 -16.58 -2.78 -13.37
CA GLU A 74 -16.66 -3.18 -14.77
C GLU A 74 -16.66 -4.70 -14.94
N LEU A 75 -15.80 -5.42 -14.22
CA LEU A 75 -15.76 -6.88 -14.24
C LEU A 75 -17.05 -7.49 -13.68
N ALA A 76 -17.59 -6.93 -12.60
CA ALA A 76 -18.87 -7.37 -12.03
C ALA A 76 -20.02 -7.15 -13.03
N GLN A 77 -20.04 -6.01 -13.71
CA GLN A 77 -21.03 -5.72 -14.74
C GLN A 77 -20.88 -6.67 -15.94
N GLN A 78 -19.67 -6.86 -16.44
CA GLN A 78 -19.42 -7.77 -17.57
C GLN A 78 -19.79 -9.22 -17.24
N LEU A 79 -19.58 -9.65 -15.99
CA LEU A 79 -19.99 -10.97 -15.51
C LEU A 79 -21.52 -11.09 -15.44
N ALA A 80 -22.22 -10.04 -14.98
CA ALA A 80 -23.68 -10.01 -14.97
C ALA A 80 -24.25 -10.08 -16.39
N ASP A 81 -23.72 -9.24 -17.30
CA ASP A 81 -24.13 -9.20 -18.71
C ASP A 81 -23.89 -10.56 -19.40
N SER A 82 -22.75 -11.19 -19.13
CA SER A 82 -22.41 -12.51 -19.68
C SER A 82 -23.34 -13.60 -19.14
N ASN A 83 -23.67 -13.58 -17.85
CA ASN A 83 -24.62 -14.52 -17.26
C ASN A 83 -26.02 -14.35 -17.86
N GLU A 84 -26.48 -13.11 -18.05
CA GLU A 84 -27.77 -12.83 -18.68
C GLU A 84 -27.80 -13.32 -20.13
N ALA A 85 -26.73 -13.07 -20.90
CA ALA A 85 -26.61 -13.57 -22.27
C ALA A 85 -26.62 -15.10 -22.34
N LEU A 86 -25.92 -15.78 -21.44
CA LEU A 86 -25.93 -17.25 -21.35
C LEU A 86 -27.30 -17.79 -20.96
N LEU A 87 -28.00 -17.14 -20.03
CA LEU A 87 -29.34 -17.52 -19.63
C LEU A 87 -30.31 -17.37 -20.80
N LYS A 88 -30.26 -16.24 -21.51
CA LYS A 88 -31.05 -15.99 -22.72
C LYS A 88 -30.79 -17.06 -23.78
N GLN A 89 -29.54 -17.39 -24.04
CA GLN A 89 -29.17 -18.41 -25.02
C GLN A 89 -29.60 -19.83 -24.58
N ALA A 90 -29.61 -20.12 -23.29
CA ALA A 90 -30.15 -21.37 -22.75
C ALA A 90 -31.67 -21.45 -22.91
N THR A 91 -32.39 -20.37 -22.62
CA THR A 91 -33.84 -20.25 -22.84
C THR A 91 -34.17 -20.37 -24.31
N ASP A 92 -33.50 -19.62 -25.19
CA ASP A 92 -33.72 -19.65 -26.64
C ASP A 92 -33.48 -21.07 -27.21
N ARG A 93 -32.45 -21.79 -26.75
CA ARG A 93 -32.24 -23.19 -27.14
C ARG A 93 -33.34 -24.12 -26.64
N THR A 94 -33.88 -23.87 -25.45
CA THR A 94 -34.94 -24.70 -24.86
C THR A 94 -36.27 -24.44 -25.58
N ASP A 95 -36.56 -23.19 -25.90
CA ASP A 95 -37.72 -22.78 -26.69
C ASP A 95 -37.63 -23.30 -28.13
N LEU A 96 -36.45 -23.28 -28.76
CA LEU A 96 -36.23 -23.92 -30.07
C LEU A 96 -36.45 -25.44 -30.01
N LYS A 97 -35.98 -26.13 -28.96
CA LYS A 97 -36.25 -27.56 -28.76
C LYS A 97 -37.73 -27.86 -28.48
N GLY A 98 -38.44 -26.92 -27.85
CA GLY A 98 -39.84 -27.07 -27.48
C GLY A 98 -40.82 -26.77 -28.62
N ASN A 99 -40.51 -25.79 -29.46
CA ASN A 99 -41.40 -25.31 -30.53
C ASN A 99 -41.18 -26.00 -31.88
N ASP A 100 -40.00 -26.58 -32.14
CA ASP A 100 -39.70 -27.24 -33.42
C ASP A 100 -39.74 -28.77 -33.28
N GLU A 101 -40.86 -29.36 -33.70
CA GLU A 101 -41.12 -30.82 -33.67
C GLU A 101 -40.07 -31.60 -34.47
N GLN A 102 -39.47 -30.99 -35.50
CA GLN A 102 -38.36 -31.55 -36.29
C GLN A 102 -37.04 -31.64 -35.51
N VAL A 103 -36.71 -30.65 -34.68
CA VAL A 103 -35.47 -30.65 -33.87
C VAL A 103 -35.58 -31.68 -32.75
N ARG A 104 -36.77 -31.81 -32.17
CA ARG A 104 -37.09 -32.80 -31.15
C ARG A 104 -36.98 -34.23 -31.69
N SER A 105 -37.56 -34.47 -32.88
CA SER A 105 -37.40 -35.73 -33.63
C SER A 105 -35.93 -36.07 -33.93
N TYR A 106 -35.10 -35.09 -34.32
CA TYR A 106 -33.69 -35.32 -34.63
C TYR A 106 -32.85 -35.63 -33.38
N LEU A 107 -33.19 -35.05 -32.22
CA LEU A 107 -32.51 -35.29 -30.95
C LEU A 107 -32.97 -36.55 -30.21
N ASP A 108 -34.23 -36.97 -30.39
CA ASP A 108 -34.78 -38.22 -29.83
C ASP A 108 -34.44 -39.45 -30.68
N THR A 109 -33.87 -39.27 -31.88
CA THR A 109 -33.40 -40.40 -32.69
C THR A 109 -32.19 -41.04 -32.01
N PRO A 110 -32.24 -42.32 -31.61
CA PRO A 110 -31.12 -42.98 -30.95
C PRO A 110 -29.89 -42.94 -31.87
N VAL A 111 -28.81 -42.33 -31.37
CA VAL A 111 -27.55 -42.22 -32.11
C VAL A 111 -27.09 -43.66 -32.49
N PRO A 112 -26.96 -43.96 -33.80
CA PRO A 112 -26.52 -45.28 -34.24
C PRO A 112 -25.16 -45.63 -33.64
N ASP A 113 -24.97 -46.87 -33.20
CA ASP A 113 -23.75 -47.32 -32.52
C ASP A 113 -22.45 -47.06 -33.30
N ALA A 114 -22.55 -46.94 -34.63
CA ALA A 114 -21.46 -46.53 -35.51
C ALA A 114 -20.86 -45.15 -35.15
N LEU A 115 -21.66 -44.20 -34.66
CA LEU A 115 -21.19 -42.87 -34.22
C LEU A 115 -20.75 -42.88 -32.74
N ARG A 116 -21.31 -43.76 -31.92
CA ARG A 116 -20.92 -43.94 -30.52
C ARG A 116 -19.47 -44.43 -30.41
N GLY A 117 -19.04 -45.30 -31.32
CA GLY A 117 -17.64 -45.76 -31.42
C GLY A 117 -16.63 -44.70 -31.88
N LEU A 118 -17.06 -43.70 -32.67
CA LEU A 118 -16.20 -42.62 -33.18
C LEU A 118 -15.88 -41.53 -32.13
N TYR A 119 -16.73 -41.39 -31.11
CA TYR A 119 -16.51 -40.48 -29.97
C TYR A 119 -15.99 -41.19 -28.71
N ALA A 120 -16.14 -42.52 -28.60
CA ALA A 120 -15.52 -43.31 -27.53
C ALA A 120 -13.99 -43.40 -27.66
N ASP A 121 -13.43 -43.14 -28.85
CA ASP A 121 -12.00 -43.22 -29.14
C ASP A 121 -11.27 -41.86 -29.15
N LYS A 122 -11.85 -40.82 -28.54
CA LYS A 122 -11.08 -39.62 -28.18
C LYS A 122 -10.82 -39.62 -26.67
N PRO A 123 -9.57 -39.74 -26.21
CA PRO A 123 -9.26 -39.72 -24.79
C PRO A 123 -9.73 -38.38 -24.20
N SER A 124 -10.42 -38.47 -23.07
CA SER A 124 -10.72 -37.31 -22.22
C SER A 124 -9.40 -36.63 -21.85
N VAL A 125 -9.10 -35.50 -22.49
CA VAL A 125 -8.05 -34.61 -21.99
C VAL A 125 -8.65 -33.96 -20.75
N GLY A 126 -8.25 -34.50 -19.59
CA GLY A 126 -8.59 -33.93 -18.31
C GLY A 126 -8.09 -32.50 -18.22
N HIS A 127 -9.01 -31.61 -17.87
CA HIS A 127 -8.75 -30.36 -17.18
C HIS A 127 -9.49 -30.41 -15.84
#